data_AF-A0A0E3S8Z7-F1
#
_entry.id   AF-A0A0E3S8Z7-F1
#
_cell.length_a   1.000
_cell.length_b   1.000
_cell.length_c   1.000
_cell.angle_alpha   90.00
_cell.angle_beta   90.00
_cell.angle_gamma   90.00
#
_symmetry.space_group_name_H-M   'P 1'
#
loop_
_entity.id
_entity.type
_entity.pdbx_description
1 polymer ?
#
loop_
_entity_poly.entity_id
_entity_poly.type
_entity_poly.pdbx_seq_one_letter_code
_entity_poly.pdbx_strand_id
1 'polypeptide(L)'
;MKKRVLFVTQRDFETEVKQYLTQKGYARRKQLIEDLMKKHKNELGYSLKSINRKLDNLKKQGMIIRLEYSDFGKLGIEDTDKNASYLTLKNISKITEHMDKILERLDSEESIKQKMALKEIARYEQTYVLTPKQLDLVVSQFDKNIDVGTIDNELADKLLLLLDRYILKKGIEPTNKTKTIDLLVKLLEKYPVPVSTHVNLRTHIIYLLGHYGHKAVIDRFMEDARILKDLSSIENVYNTEYTANLIEEHREELYKLEEELAIEGKENASQFVSNIRTDALINLGLHENPYTKGEKEVDFK
;
A
#
# COMPACT_ATOMS: atom_id res chain seq x y z
N MET A 1 13.26 -38.28 -10.36
CA MET A 1 13.07 -38.02 -8.90
C MET A 1 11.59 -37.92 -8.59
N LYS A 2 11.01 -38.84 -7.80
CA LYS A 2 9.64 -38.69 -7.29
C LYS A 2 9.65 -37.55 -6.28
N LYS A 3 8.95 -36.43 -6.54
CA LYS A 3 8.62 -35.44 -5.50
C LYS A 3 7.98 -36.20 -4.35
N ARG A 4 8.62 -36.19 -3.17
CA ARG A 4 7.98 -36.69 -1.94
C ARG A 4 6.72 -35.86 -1.76
N VAL A 5 5.58 -36.52 -1.87
CA VAL A 5 4.29 -35.90 -1.62
C VAL A 5 4.17 -35.77 -0.11
N LEU A 6 4.48 -34.59 0.42
CA LEU A 6 4.27 -34.26 1.82
C LEU A 6 2.76 -34.22 2.07
N PHE A 7 2.29 -35.07 2.98
CA PHE A 7 0.92 -34.97 3.49
C PHE A 7 0.82 -33.72 4.36
N VAL A 8 0.01 -32.76 3.91
CA VAL A 8 -0.25 -31.51 4.64
C VAL A 8 -1.08 -31.83 5.87
N THR A 9 -0.54 -31.56 7.05
CA THR A 9 -1.27 -31.80 8.30
C THR A 9 -2.40 -30.78 8.48
N GLN A 10 -3.37 -31.10 9.34
CA GLN A 10 -4.41 -30.13 9.71
C GLN A 10 -3.81 -28.88 10.35
N ARG A 11 -2.69 -29.03 11.07
CA ARG A 11 -1.98 -27.94 11.76
C ARG A 11 -1.28 -26.99 10.79
N ASP A 12 -0.70 -27.53 9.71
CA ASP A 12 -0.07 -26.73 8.67
C ASP A 12 -1.12 -25.87 7.94
N PHE A 13 -2.25 -26.48 7.58
CA PHE A 13 -3.36 -25.76 6.94
C PHE A 13 -3.97 -24.69 7.86
N GLU A 14 -4.17 -24.99 9.14
CA GLU A 14 -4.65 -24.02 10.13
C GLU A 14 -3.69 -22.82 10.23
N THR A 15 -2.39 -23.09 10.33
CA THR A 15 -1.35 -22.05 10.43
C THR A 15 -1.37 -21.15 9.20
N GLU A 16 -1.50 -21.74 8.02
CA GLU A 16 -1.55 -20.99 6.77
C GLU A 16 -2.80 -20.12 6.66
N VAL A 17 -3.99 -20.68 6.94
CA VAL A 17 -5.24 -19.90 6.91
C VAL A 17 -5.18 -18.76 7.93
N LYS A 18 -4.60 -19.01 9.12
CA LYS A 18 -4.41 -17.99 10.14
C LYS A 18 -3.47 -16.90 9.65
N GLN A 19 -2.31 -17.23 9.09
CA GLN A 19 -1.38 -16.25 8.53
C GLN A 19 -2.04 -15.42 7.43
N TYR A 20 -2.75 -16.07 6.51
CA TYR A 20 -3.45 -15.39 5.41
C TYR A 20 -4.47 -14.39 5.94
N LEU A 21 -5.36 -14.82 6.86
CA LEU A 21 -6.39 -13.94 7.43
C LEU A 21 -5.80 -12.89 8.36
N THR A 22 -4.68 -13.16 9.05
CA THR A 22 -3.96 -12.15 9.82
C THR A 22 -3.29 -11.11 8.93
N GLN A 23 -2.84 -11.46 7.72
CA GLN A 23 -2.23 -10.50 6.79
C GLN A 23 -3.27 -9.64 6.07
N LYS A 24 -4.42 -10.22 5.72
CA LYS A 24 -5.49 -9.56 4.97
C LYS A 24 -6.60 -8.97 5.85
N GLY A 25 -6.67 -9.36 7.13
CA GLY A 25 -7.76 -9.03 8.06
C GLY A 25 -9.02 -9.86 7.81
N TYR A 26 -9.50 -9.87 6.57
CA TYR A 26 -10.62 -10.68 6.10
C TYR A 26 -10.41 -11.07 4.63
N ALA A 27 -11.13 -12.08 4.16
CA ALA A 27 -11.11 -12.44 2.75
C ALA A 27 -12.41 -13.09 2.30
N ARG A 28 -12.79 -12.87 1.05
CA ARG A 28 -13.86 -13.63 0.41
C ARG A 28 -13.44 -15.10 0.36
N ARG A 29 -14.30 -16.01 0.82
CA ARG A 29 -14.01 -17.45 0.90
C ARG A 29 -13.54 -18.01 -0.44
N LYS A 30 -14.14 -17.55 -1.53
CA LYS A 30 -13.75 -17.93 -2.90
C LYS A 30 -12.30 -17.54 -3.19
N GLN A 31 -11.91 -16.29 -2.91
CA GLN A 31 -10.54 -15.80 -3.10
C GLN A 31 -9.54 -16.58 -2.25
N LEU A 32 -9.83 -16.79 -0.96
CA LEU A 32 -8.97 -17.59 -0.08
C LEU A 32 -8.73 -18.99 -0.65
N ILE A 33 -9.77 -19.64 -1.15
CA ILE A 33 -9.65 -20.97 -1.76
C ILE A 33 -8.78 -20.91 -3.02
N GLU A 34 -9.01 -19.94 -3.90
CA GLU A 34 -8.26 -19.77 -5.14
C GLU A 34 -6.77 -19.52 -4.87
N ASP A 35 -6.44 -18.66 -3.90
CA ASP A 35 -5.07 -18.36 -3.52
C ASP A 35 -4.36 -19.58 -2.92
N LEU A 36 -5.03 -20.33 -2.02
CA LEU A 36 -4.49 -21.57 -1.46
C LEU A 36 -4.26 -22.62 -2.56
N MET A 37 -5.18 -22.76 -3.51
CA MET A 37 -5.03 -23.69 -4.64
C MET A 37 -3.89 -23.28 -5.58
N LYS A 38 -3.75 -21.98 -5.84
CA LYS A 38 -2.70 -21.43 -6.70
C LYS A 38 -1.32 -21.64 -6.08
N LYS A 39 -1.19 -21.37 -4.78
CA LYS A 39 0.05 -21.54 -4.02
C LYS A 39 0.48 -23.01 -3.92
N HIS A 40 -0.47 -23.91 -3.69
CA HIS A 40 -0.24 -25.35 -3.49
C HIS A 40 -0.59 -26.18 -4.74
N LYS A 41 -0.25 -25.66 -5.93
CA LYS A 41 -0.58 -26.32 -7.20
C LYS A 41 -0.01 -27.74 -7.24
N ASN A 42 -0.89 -28.72 -7.40
CA ASN A 42 -0.60 -30.17 -7.44
C ASN A 42 -0.19 -30.79 -6.10
N GLU A 43 -0.39 -30.12 -4.95
CA GLU A 43 -0.15 -30.72 -3.64
C GLU A 43 -1.37 -31.48 -3.11
N LEU A 44 -1.14 -32.64 -2.48
CA LEU A 44 -2.22 -33.42 -1.87
C LEU A 44 -2.78 -32.68 -0.65
N GLY A 45 -4.11 -32.59 -0.57
CA GLY A 45 -4.82 -31.94 0.54
C GLY A 45 -5.25 -30.50 0.27
N TYR A 46 -4.90 -29.93 -0.89
CA TYR A 46 -5.33 -28.60 -1.36
C TYR A 46 -6.29 -28.65 -2.56
N SER A 47 -7.03 -29.74 -2.75
CA SER A 47 -8.17 -29.74 -3.67
C SER A 47 -9.32 -28.88 -3.13
N LEU A 48 -10.13 -28.30 -4.01
CA LEU A 48 -11.32 -27.50 -3.65
C LEU A 48 -12.17 -28.16 -2.56
N LYS A 49 -12.44 -29.47 -2.70
CA LYS A 49 -13.22 -30.25 -1.73
C LYS A 49 -12.50 -30.36 -0.37
N SER A 50 -11.18 -30.57 -0.39
CA SER A 50 -10.37 -30.69 0.83
C SER A 50 -10.29 -29.37 1.58
N ILE A 51 -10.02 -28.27 0.87
CA ILE A 51 -9.95 -26.92 1.44
C ILE A 51 -11.29 -26.56 2.07
N ASN A 52 -12.41 -26.74 1.36
CA ASN A 52 -13.73 -26.45 1.91
C ASN A 52 -14.00 -27.21 3.21
N ARG A 53 -13.73 -28.52 3.22
CA ARG A 53 -13.89 -29.35 4.44
C ARG A 53 -13.03 -28.84 5.60
N LYS A 54 -11.77 -28.48 5.34
CA LYS A 54 -10.86 -27.97 6.37
C LYS A 54 -11.30 -26.59 6.88
N LEU A 55 -11.74 -25.68 6.00
CA LEU A 55 -12.29 -24.38 6.39
C LEU A 55 -13.56 -24.53 7.24
N ASP A 56 -14.44 -25.46 6.88
CA ASP A 56 -15.65 -25.72 7.67
C ASP A 56 -15.31 -26.29 9.05
N ASN A 57 -14.26 -27.08 9.15
CA ASN A 57 -13.74 -27.55 10.44
C ASN A 57 -13.20 -26.39 11.30
N LEU A 58 -12.39 -25.49 10.72
CA LEU A 58 -11.90 -24.29 11.42
C LEU A 58 -13.05 -23.39 11.90
N LYS A 59 -14.12 -23.28 11.11
CA LYS A 59 -15.34 -22.57 11.49
C LYS A 59 -16.06 -23.25 12.66
N LYS A 60 -16.21 -24.58 12.62
CA LYS A 60 -16.81 -25.38 13.72
C LYS A 60 -16.01 -25.27 15.02
N GLN A 61 -14.68 -25.21 14.91
CA GLN A 61 -13.78 -24.99 16.05
C GLN A 61 -13.81 -23.55 16.57
N GLY A 62 -14.49 -22.63 15.88
CA GLY A 62 -14.56 -21.22 16.24
C GLY A 62 -13.24 -20.47 16.04
N MET A 63 -12.31 -20.99 15.22
CA MET A 63 -11.06 -20.29 14.89
C MET A 63 -11.31 -19.17 13.88
N ILE A 64 -12.17 -19.45 12.91
CA ILE A 64 -12.66 -18.48 11.92
C ILE A 64 -14.17 -18.29 12.05
N ILE A 65 -14.64 -17.11 11.67
CA ILE A 65 -16.06 -16.77 11.60
C ILE A 65 -16.40 -16.29 10.19
N ARG A 66 -17.68 -16.43 9.83
CA ARG A 66 -18.25 -15.79 8.65
C ARG A 66 -18.65 -14.37 9.03
N LEU A 67 -18.30 -13.39 8.20
CA LEU A 67 -18.85 -12.04 8.30
C LEU A 67 -20.23 -12.00 7.65
N GLU A 68 -21.21 -11.45 8.37
CA GLU A 68 -22.54 -11.23 7.82
C GLU A 68 -22.55 -9.92 7.03
N TYR A 69 -23.51 -9.76 6.10
CA TYR A 69 -23.62 -8.54 5.28
C TYR A 69 -23.73 -7.26 6.13
N SER A 70 -24.33 -7.35 7.33
CA SER A 70 -24.40 -6.25 8.30
C SER A 70 -23.02 -5.79 8.82
N ASP A 71 -22.01 -6.64 8.75
CA ASP A 71 -20.65 -6.33 9.21
C ASP A 71 -19.82 -5.65 8.12
N PHE A 72 -20.20 -5.79 6.84
CA PHE A 72 -19.44 -5.24 5.71
C PHE A 72 -19.34 -3.72 5.83
N GLY A 73 -20.47 -3.07 6.12
CA GLY A 73 -20.50 -1.64 6.37
C GLY A 73 -19.62 -1.22 7.55
N LYS A 74 -19.53 -2.01 8.62
CA LYS A 74 -18.69 -1.69 9.79
C LYS A 74 -17.19 -1.83 9.52
N LEU A 75 -16.84 -2.71 8.59
CA LEU A 75 -15.45 -3.00 8.22
C LEU A 75 -15.00 -2.25 6.97
N GLY A 76 -15.90 -1.52 6.29
CA GLY A 76 -15.61 -0.82 5.05
C GLY A 76 -15.40 -1.76 3.84
N ILE A 77 -16.10 -2.89 3.81
CA ILE A 77 -16.06 -3.82 2.67
C ILE A 77 -17.00 -3.32 1.57
N GLU A 78 -16.44 -2.94 0.42
CA GLU A 78 -17.17 -2.50 -0.77
C GLU A 78 -17.60 -3.72 -1.65
N ASP A 79 -18.35 -4.67 -1.08
CA ASP A 79 -18.97 -5.77 -1.85
C ASP A 79 -20.50 -5.62 -1.83
N THR A 80 -21.09 -5.50 -3.02
CA THR A 80 -22.55 -5.36 -3.20
C THR A 80 -23.27 -6.71 -3.22
N ASP A 81 -22.54 -7.82 -3.37
CA ASP A 81 -23.09 -9.17 -3.34
C ASP A 81 -23.45 -9.57 -1.89
N LYS A 82 -24.73 -9.46 -1.56
CA LYS A 82 -25.29 -9.88 -0.27
C LYS A 82 -25.05 -11.36 0.05
N ASN A 83 -24.77 -12.18 -0.97
CA ASN A 83 -24.48 -13.60 -0.80
C ASN A 83 -22.97 -13.88 -0.65
N ALA A 84 -22.11 -12.87 -0.75
CA ALA A 84 -20.69 -13.03 -0.56
C ALA A 84 -20.39 -13.59 0.85
N SER A 85 -19.56 -14.63 0.90
CA SER A 85 -19.10 -15.22 2.16
C SER A 85 -17.70 -14.72 2.44
N TYR A 86 -17.56 -13.80 3.38
CA TYR A 86 -16.25 -13.37 3.90
C TYR A 86 -15.90 -14.14 5.18
N LEU A 87 -14.61 -14.42 5.36
CA LEU A 87 -14.06 -15.11 6.52
C LEU A 87 -13.06 -14.20 7.23
N THR A 88 -13.04 -14.26 8.56
CA THR A 88 -12.03 -13.61 9.42
C THR A 88 -11.76 -14.47 10.66
N LEU A 89 -10.73 -14.13 11.45
CA LEU A 89 -10.43 -14.82 12.70
C LEU A 89 -11.40 -14.38 13.81
N LYS A 90 -11.84 -15.31 14.67
CA LYS A 90 -12.80 -15.00 15.73
C LYS A 90 -12.30 -13.94 16.73
N ASN A 91 -11.00 -13.96 17.04
CA ASN A 91 -10.43 -13.07 18.05
C ASN A 91 -10.21 -11.63 17.54
N ILE A 92 -10.39 -11.38 16.23
CA ILE A 92 -10.16 -10.06 15.64
C ILE A 92 -11.16 -9.03 16.17
N SER A 93 -12.41 -9.38 16.48
CA SER A 93 -13.41 -8.39 16.91
C SER A 93 -13.01 -7.62 18.17
N LYS A 94 -12.49 -8.31 19.19
CA LYS A 94 -11.99 -7.66 20.41
C LYS A 94 -10.79 -6.76 20.14
N ILE A 95 -9.93 -7.15 19.21
CA ILE A 95 -8.77 -6.34 18.82
C ILE A 95 -9.25 -5.14 18.00
N THR A 96 -10.25 -5.29 17.12
CA THR A 96 -10.88 -4.19 16.39
C THR A 96 -11.43 -3.15 17.35
N GLU A 97 -12.24 -3.54 18.33
CA GLU A 97 -12.79 -2.62 19.34
C GLU A 97 -11.71 -1.93 20.17
N HIS A 98 -10.61 -2.62 20.48
CA HIS A 98 -9.44 -2.02 21.13
C HIS A 98 -8.76 -1.00 20.21
N MET A 99 -8.52 -1.35 18.95
CA MET A 99 -7.87 -0.49 17.97
C MET A 99 -8.69 0.76 17.65
N ASP A 100 -10.02 0.67 17.60
CA ASP A 100 -10.91 1.83 17.43
C ASP A 100 -10.66 2.86 18.55
N LYS A 101 -10.64 2.42 19.81
CA LYS A 101 -10.34 3.28 20.96
C LYS A 101 -8.93 3.86 20.95
N ILE A 102 -7.96 3.11 20.40
CA ILE A 102 -6.58 3.58 20.27
C ILE A 102 -6.47 4.64 19.18
N LEU A 103 -7.14 4.45 18.04
CA LEU A 103 -7.14 5.42 16.94
C LEU A 103 -7.83 6.73 17.32
N GLU A 104 -8.89 6.68 18.13
CA GLU A 104 -9.50 7.89 18.71
C GLU A 104 -8.50 8.73 19.52
N ARG A 105 -7.46 8.12 20.12
CA ARG A 105 -6.42 8.85 20.87
C ARG A 105 -5.43 9.60 19.98
N LEU A 106 -5.41 9.36 18.68
CA LEU A 106 -4.63 10.18 17.75
C LEU A 106 -5.17 11.62 17.71
N ASP A 107 -6.46 11.78 17.99
CA ASP A 107 -7.13 13.09 18.03
C ASP A 107 -6.86 13.87 19.32
N SER A 108 -6.03 13.34 20.23
CA SER A 108 -5.72 14.01 21.48
C SER A 108 -4.78 15.20 21.24
N GLU A 109 -5.06 16.33 21.89
CA GLU A 109 -4.15 17.50 21.93
C GLU A 109 -2.81 17.19 22.64
N GLU A 110 -2.73 16.10 23.40
CA GLU A 110 -1.51 15.70 24.10
C GLU A 110 -0.63 14.81 23.22
N SER A 111 0.52 15.32 22.81
CA SER A 111 1.49 14.59 21.95
C SER A 111 1.92 13.24 22.53
N ILE A 112 1.99 13.10 23.85
CA ILE A 112 2.31 11.83 24.53
C ILE A 112 1.23 10.78 24.24
N LYS A 113 -0.05 11.16 24.26
CA LYS A 113 -1.16 10.24 23.98
C LYS A 113 -1.14 9.77 22.53
N GLN A 114 -0.84 10.67 21.59
CA GLN A 114 -0.67 10.33 20.17
C GLN A 114 0.50 9.36 19.96
N LYS A 115 1.67 9.64 20.56
CA LYS A 115 2.85 8.75 20.50
C LYS A 115 2.56 7.36 21.10
N MET A 116 1.84 7.30 22.21
CA MET A 116 1.43 6.04 22.83
C MET A 116 0.43 5.27 21.97
N ALA A 117 -0.50 5.95 21.29
CA ALA A 117 -1.43 5.33 20.37
C ALA A 117 -0.70 4.68 19.18
N LEU A 118 0.23 5.41 18.54
CA LEU A 118 1.04 4.88 17.44
C LEU A 118 1.88 3.67 17.88
N LYS A 119 2.46 3.71 19.08
CA LYS A 119 3.23 2.58 19.65
C LYS A 119 2.34 1.35 19.86
N GLU A 120 1.10 1.56 20.31
CA GLU A 120 0.14 0.48 20.49
C GLU A 120 -0.31 -0.09 19.14
N ILE A 121 -0.58 0.74 18.13
CA ILE A 121 -0.89 0.27 16.77
C ILE A 121 0.24 -0.60 16.22
N ALA A 122 1.49 -0.15 16.34
CA ALA A 122 2.67 -0.90 15.90
C ALA A 122 2.82 -2.25 16.62
N ARG A 123 2.45 -2.34 17.91
CA ARG A 123 2.50 -3.59 18.69
C ARG A 123 1.58 -4.67 18.12
N TYR A 124 0.44 -4.29 17.55
CA TYR A 124 -0.55 -5.24 17.02
C TYR A 124 -0.38 -5.55 15.54
N GLU A 125 0.55 -4.89 14.83
CA GLU A 125 0.68 -4.97 13.39
C GLU A 125 0.81 -6.39 12.81
N GLN A 126 1.44 -7.30 13.56
CA GLN A 126 1.63 -8.70 13.14
C GLN A 126 0.40 -9.58 13.38
N THR A 127 -0.58 -9.08 14.13
CA THR A 127 -1.74 -9.86 14.61
C THR A 127 -3.07 -9.22 14.22
N TYR A 128 -3.03 -7.98 13.75
CA TYR A 128 -4.17 -7.18 13.39
C TYR A 128 -3.87 -6.31 12.17
N VAL A 129 -4.90 -6.08 11.38
CA VAL A 129 -4.86 -5.25 10.18
C VAL A 129 -5.96 -4.22 10.35
N LEU A 130 -5.57 -2.94 10.29
CA LEU A 130 -6.52 -1.85 10.26
C LEU A 130 -7.51 -2.03 9.10
N THR A 131 -8.77 -1.81 9.40
CA THR A 131 -9.85 -1.81 8.39
C THR A 131 -9.81 -0.52 7.58
N PRO A 132 -10.39 -0.49 6.36
CA PRO A 132 -10.63 0.75 5.61
C PRO A 132 -11.18 1.91 6.45
N LYS A 133 -12.16 1.65 7.31
CA LYS A 133 -12.74 2.67 8.22
C LYS A 133 -11.77 3.19 9.26
N GLN A 134 -10.91 2.31 9.78
CA GLN A 134 -9.86 2.70 10.71
C GLN A 134 -8.78 3.53 10.03
N LEU A 135 -8.51 3.29 8.74
CA LEU A 135 -7.63 4.15 7.95
C LEU A 135 -8.25 5.53 7.71
N ASP A 136 -9.58 5.64 7.57
CA ASP A 136 -10.24 6.96 7.50
C ASP A 136 -9.98 7.80 8.77
N LEU A 137 -9.90 7.16 9.94
CA LEU A 137 -9.53 7.85 11.20
C LEU A 137 -8.09 8.37 11.14
N VAL A 138 -7.16 7.63 10.54
CA VAL A 138 -5.77 8.06 10.32
C VAL A 138 -5.74 9.26 9.36
N VAL A 139 -6.46 9.20 8.24
CA VAL A 139 -6.59 10.30 7.26
C VAL A 139 -7.14 11.56 7.94
N SER A 140 -8.16 11.42 8.78
CA SER A 140 -8.80 12.56 9.47
C SER A 140 -7.87 13.33 10.42
N GLN A 141 -6.75 12.72 10.87
CA GLN A 141 -5.78 13.39 11.74
C GLN A 141 -5.04 14.53 11.01
N PHE A 142 -4.90 14.42 9.69
CA PHE A 142 -4.27 15.46 8.89
C PHE A 142 -5.21 16.64 8.65
N ASP A 143 -6.50 16.38 8.37
CA ASP A 143 -7.49 17.43 8.06
C ASP A 143 -7.57 18.52 9.14
N LYS A 144 -7.52 18.12 10.41
CA LYS A 144 -7.67 19.03 11.55
C LYS A 144 -6.52 20.03 11.68
N ASN A 145 -5.38 19.72 11.07
CA ASN A 145 -4.11 20.36 11.38
C ASN A 145 -3.33 20.83 10.13
N ILE A 146 -3.81 20.50 8.93
CA ILE A 146 -3.14 20.85 7.68
C ILE A 146 -3.27 22.34 7.38
N ASP A 147 -4.50 22.87 7.44
CA ASP A 147 -4.82 24.27 7.11
C ASP A 147 -4.37 25.25 8.22
N VAL A 148 -4.23 24.78 9.46
CA VAL A 148 -3.77 25.59 10.62
C VAL A 148 -2.25 25.48 10.84
N GLY A 149 -1.56 24.62 10.08
CA GLY A 149 -0.10 24.47 10.18
C GLY A 149 0.40 23.73 11.42
N THR A 150 -0.50 23.10 12.20
CA THR A 150 -0.22 22.57 13.55
C THR A 150 0.17 21.09 13.59
N ILE A 151 0.12 20.36 12.46
CA ILE A 151 0.55 18.95 12.49
C ILE A 151 2.06 18.88 12.67
N ASP A 152 2.47 18.24 13.75
CA ASP A 152 3.86 17.92 14.00
C ASP A 152 4.43 17.04 12.87
N ASN A 153 5.58 17.42 12.31
CA ASN A 153 6.16 16.72 11.16
C ASN A 153 6.54 15.27 11.49
N GLU A 154 6.94 14.98 12.74
CA GLU A 154 7.23 13.61 13.20
C GLU A 154 5.95 12.76 13.24
N LEU A 155 4.83 13.33 13.69
CA LEU A 155 3.52 12.70 13.65
C LEU A 155 3.04 12.48 12.21
N ALA A 156 3.13 13.50 11.36
CA ALA A 156 2.74 13.41 9.95
C ALA A 156 3.49 12.29 9.22
N ASP A 157 4.80 12.17 9.47
CA ASP A 157 5.65 11.14 8.84
C ASP A 157 5.22 9.74 9.24
N LYS A 158 4.97 9.52 10.53
CA LYS A 158 4.50 8.23 11.04
C LYS A 158 3.12 7.84 10.51
N LEU A 159 2.20 8.81 10.41
CA LEU A 159 0.87 8.58 9.87
C LEU A 159 0.91 8.30 8.36
N LEU A 160 1.73 9.02 7.59
CA LEU A 160 1.92 8.78 6.17
C LEU A 160 2.57 7.42 5.91
N LEU A 161 3.60 7.05 6.67
CA LEU A 161 4.21 5.74 6.59
C LEU A 161 3.22 4.61 6.91
N LEU A 162 2.29 4.85 7.85
CA LEU A 162 1.21 3.91 8.14
C LEU A 162 0.27 3.77 6.92
N LEU A 163 -0.15 4.89 6.30
CA LEU A 163 -1.00 4.85 5.11
C LEU A 163 -0.29 4.19 3.92
N ASP A 164 0.96 4.55 3.64
CA ASP A 164 1.82 3.95 2.61
C ASP A 164 1.85 2.42 2.73
N ARG A 165 2.14 1.91 3.93
CA ARG A 165 2.20 0.47 4.18
C ARG A 165 0.86 -0.22 3.93
N TYR A 166 -0.24 0.39 4.34
CA TYR A 166 -1.56 -0.23 4.20
C TYR A 166 -2.06 -0.19 2.75
N ILE A 167 -1.93 0.96 2.09
CA ILE A 167 -2.39 1.16 0.71
C ILE A 167 -1.50 0.38 -0.25
N LEU A 168 -0.19 0.64 -0.25
CA LEU A 168 0.74 0.11 -1.26
C LEU A 168 1.13 -1.34 -1.00
N LYS A 169 1.37 -1.73 0.26
CA LYS A 169 1.87 -3.09 0.58
C LYS A 169 0.77 -4.07 0.95
N LYS A 170 -0.28 -3.63 1.65
CA LYS A 170 -1.39 -4.53 2.04
C LYS A 170 -2.56 -4.51 1.05
N GLY A 171 -2.66 -3.48 0.20
CA GLY A 171 -3.78 -3.29 -0.73
C GLY A 171 -5.08 -2.96 -0.02
N ILE A 172 -5.00 -2.24 1.11
CA ILE A 172 -6.15 -1.85 1.92
C ILE A 172 -6.22 -0.32 1.92
N GLU A 173 -7.25 0.20 1.28
CA GLU A 173 -7.46 1.62 1.10
C GLU A 173 -8.47 2.16 2.13
N PRO A 174 -8.39 3.45 2.51
CA PRO A 174 -9.46 4.13 3.24
C PRO A 174 -10.79 4.07 2.46
N THR A 175 -11.93 4.15 3.15
CA THR A 175 -13.22 4.08 2.45
C THR A 175 -13.48 5.33 1.61
N ASN A 176 -12.96 6.49 2.01
CA ASN A 176 -13.10 7.73 1.26
C ASN A 176 -11.82 8.05 0.47
N LYS A 177 -11.71 7.43 -0.71
CA LYS A 177 -10.55 7.60 -1.61
C LYS A 177 -10.38 9.05 -2.07
N THR A 178 -11.47 9.68 -2.51
CA THR A 178 -11.45 11.09 -2.97
C THR A 178 -10.88 12.00 -1.89
N LYS A 179 -11.40 11.90 -0.66
CA LYS A 179 -10.91 12.71 0.46
C LYS A 179 -9.43 12.43 0.78
N THR A 180 -9.02 11.18 0.67
CA THR A 180 -7.61 10.79 0.86
C THR A 180 -6.71 11.42 -0.20
N ILE A 181 -7.12 11.40 -1.46
CA ILE A 181 -6.41 12.03 -2.57
C ILE A 181 -6.33 13.55 -2.38
N ASP A 182 -7.45 14.21 -2.08
CA ASP A 182 -7.49 15.65 -1.83
C ASP A 182 -6.54 16.07 -0.70
N LEU A 183 -6.52 15.28 0.39
CA LEU A 183 -5.58 15.48 1.49
C LEU A 183 -4.12 15.36 1.02
N LEU A 184 -3.79 14.31 0.27
CA LEU A 184 -2.44 14.09 -0.22
C LEU A 184 -1.97 15.22 -1.15
N VAL A 185 -2.86 15.77 -1.98
CA VAL A 185 -2.58 16.94 -2.82
C VAL A 185 -2.25 18.15 -1.94
N LYS A 186 -3.07 18.45 -0.92
CA LYS A 186 -2.79 19.53 0.04
C LYS A 186 -1.46 19.32 0.78
N LEU A 187 -1.13 18.09 1.16
CA LEU A 187 0.16 17.78 1.79
C LEU A 187 1.31 18.01 0.83
N LEU A 188 1.17 17.61 -0.44
CA LEU A 188 2.17 17.87 -1.47
C LEU A 188 2.43 19.37 -1.66
N GLU A 189 1.38 20.19 -1.63
CA GLU A 189 1.48 21.64 -1.68
C GLU A 189 2.18 22.24 -0.45
N LYS A 190 1.87 21.72 0.75
CA LYS A 190 2.42 22.20 2.04
C LYS A 190 3.90 21.89 2.22
N TYR A 191 4.42 20.83 1.61
CA TYR A 191 5.83 20.45 1.70
C TYR A 191 6.58 20.66 0.37
N PRO A 192 6.68 21.91 -0.16
CA PRO A 192 7.24 22.13 -1.48
C PRO A 192 8.77 22.06 -1.52
N VAL A 193 9.53 22.59 -0.54
CA VAL A 193 11.01 22.71 -0.59
C VAL A 193 11.56 23.01 0.83
N PRO A 194 12.82 22.66 1.21
CA PRO A 194 13.77 21.80 0.52
C PRO A 194 13.60 20.33 0.90
N VAL A 195 13.74 19.50 -0.13
CA VAL A 195 13.77 18.03 -0.12
C VAL A 195 14.55 17.51 1.08
N SER A 196 15.72 18.08 1.37
CA SER A 196 16.64 17.63 2.43
C SER A 196 16.04 17.55 3.84
N THR A 197 14.99 18.31 4.16
CA THR A 197 14.43 18.34 5.53
C THR A 197 13.35 17.27 5.73
N HIS A 198 12.64 16.90 4.66
CA HIS A 198 11.42 16.07 4.71
C HIS A 198 11.29 15.10 3.52
N VAL A 199 12.40 14.59 2.98
CA VAL A 199 12.41 13.67 1.82
C VAL A 199 11.38 12.56 1.98
N ASN A 200 11.38 11.87 3.13
CA ASN A 200 10.53 10.71 3.38
C ASN A 200 9.04 11.05 3.28
N LEU A 201 8.62 12.15 3.91
CA LEU A 201 7.23 12.63 3.84
C LEU A 201 6.79 12.82 2.39
N ARG A 202 7.61 13.53 1.61
CA ARG A 202 7.34 13.82 0.21
C ARG A 202 7.30 12.55 -0.63
N THR A 203 8.24 11.63 -0.42
CA THR A 203 8.28 10.33 -1.08
C THR A 203 6.99 9.56 -0.85
N HIS A 204 6.53 9.44 0.39
CA HIS A 204 5.28 8.74 0.69
C HIS A 204 4.07 9.41 0.04
N ILE A 205 4.00 10.75 0.02
CA ILE A 205 2.91 11.48 -0.65
C ILE A 205 2.92 11.19 -2.15
N ILE A 206 4.08 11.27 -2.81
CA ILE A 206 4.21 11.02 -4.25
C ILE A 206 3.90 9.57 -4.60
N TYR A 207 4.35 8.60 -3.79
CA TYR A 207 4.06 7.19 -4.01
C TYR A 207 2.55 6.90 -3.90
N LEU A 208 1.90 7.46 -2.88
CA LEU A 208 0.46 7.32 -2.68
C LEU A 208 -0.34 7.99 -3.81
N LEU A 209 0.01 9.21 -4.21
CA LEU A 209 -0.65 9.90 -5.33
C LEU A 209 -0.38 9.20 -6.68
N GLY A 210 0.82 8.65 -6.87
CA GLY A 210 1.19 7.85 -8.03
C GLY A 210 0.33 6.58 -8.13
N HIS A 211 0.16 5.85 -7.01
CA HIS A 211 -0.75 4.70 -6.93
C HIS A 211 -2.19 5.06 -7.32
N TYR A 212 -2.66 6.25 -6.95
CA TYR A 212 -3.98 6.76 -7.36
C TYR A 212 -4.01 7.36 -8.77
N GLY A 213 -2.89 7.42 -9.49
CA GLY A 213 -2.80 7.99 -10.84
C GLY A 213 -3.08 9.50 -10.88
N HIS A 214 -2.77 10.24 -9.82
CA HIS A 214 -3.16 11.64 -9.72
C HIS A 214 -2.15 12.60 -10.35
N LYS A 215 -2.61 13.47 -11.27
CA LYS A 215 -1.77 14.41 -12.06
C LYS A 215 -0.86 15.32 -11.24
N ALA A 216 -1.22 15.64 -9.99
CA ALA A 216 -0.40 16.48 -9.11
C ALA A 216 1.06 15.98 -8.95
N VAL A 217 1.33 14.68 -9.12
CA VAL A 217 2.70 14.14 -9.17
C VAL A 217 3.47 14.68 -10.37
N ILE A 218 2.85 14.70 -11.55
CA ILE A 218 3.44 15.20 -12.79
C ILE A 218 3.67 16.71 -12.68
N ASP A 219 2.66 17.46 -12.24
CA ASP A 219 2.80 18.91 -12.09
C ASP A 219 3.97 19.27 -11.17
N ARG A 220 4.10 18.54 -10.05
CA ARG A 220 5.21 18.73 -9.12
C ARG A 220 6.56 18.29 -9.69
N PHE A 221 6.60 17.18 -10.42
CA PHE A 221 7.82 16.71 -11.11
C PHE A 221 8.34 17.77 -12.10
N MET A 222 7.44 18.35 -12.90
CA MET A 222 7.78 19.39 -13.86
C MET A 222 8.28 20.67 -13.16
N GLU A 223 7.67 21.04 -12.02
CA GLU A 223 8.12 22.17 -11.21
C GLU A 223 9.52 21.95 -10.64
N ASP A 224 9.78 20.78 -10.05
CA ASP A 224 11.08 20.41 -9.52
C ASP A 224 12.18 20.49 -10.58
N ALA A 225 11.94 19.90 -11.76
CA ALA A 225 12.89 19.90 -12.86
C ALA A 225 13.25 21.34 -13.30
N ARG A 226 12.31 22.28 -13.19
CA ARG A 226 12.54 23.68 -13.56
C ARG A 226 13.26 24.49 -12.49
N ILE A 227 13.00 24.21 -11.21
CA ILE A 227 13.36 25.11 -10.09
C ILE A 227 14.54 24.58 -9.26
N LEU A 228 14.64 23.26 -9.07
CA LEU A 228 15.65 22.69 -8.17
C LEU A 228 17.04 22.68 -8.79
N LYS A 229 18.02 23.06 -7.97
CA LYS A 229 19.44 23.02 -8.35
C LYS A 229 20.06 21.64 -8.16
N ASP A 230 19.61 20.90 -7.15
CA ASP A 230 20.06 19.54 -6.85
C ASP A 230 18.93 18.53 -7.07
N LEU A 231 18.96 17.90 -8.24
CA LEU A 231 17.98 16.91 -8.67
C LEU A 231 18.33 15.50 -8.21
N SER A 232 19.59 15.25 -7.83
CA SER A 232 20.03 13.93 -7.36
C SER A 232 19.31 13.52 -6.07
N SER A 233 18.97 14.51 -5.23
CA SER A 233 18.24 14.31 -3.98
C SER A 233 16.79 13.83 -4.15
N ILE A 234 16.21 13.95 -5.36
CA ILE A 234 14.80 13.62 -5.64
C ILE A 234 14.62 12.52 -6.69
N GLU A 235 15.68 11.97 -7.27
CA GLU A 235 15.55 10.97 -8.33
C GLU A 235 14.74 9.75 -7.86
N ASN A 236 15.06 9.22 -6.68
CA ASN A 236 14.34 8.11 -6.06
C ASN A 236 12.89 8.45 -5.67
N VAL A 237 12.51 9.72 -5.62
CA VAL A 237 11.14 10.13 -5.29
C VAL A 237 10.19 9.84 -6.46
N TYR A 238 10.69 9.95 -7.69
CA TYR A 238 9.89 9.74 -8.90
C TYR A 238 10.21 8.42 -9.61
N ASN A 239 11.39 7.83 -9.40
CA ASN A 239 11.75 6.51 -9.90
C ASN A 239 11.15 5.40 -9.01
N THR A 240 9.89 5.05 -9.27
CA THR A 240 9.20 3.97 -8.57
C THR A 240 8.16 3.30 -9.46
N GLU A 241 7.82 2.04 -9.16
CA GLU A 241 6.75 1.30 -9.83
C GLU A 241 5.39 2.00 -9.71
N TYR A 242 5.17 2.77 -8.64
CA TYR A 242 3.88 3.43 -8.37
C TYR A 242 3.62 4.64 -9.27
N THR A 243 4.66 5.31 -9.77
CA THR A 243 4.54 6.50 -10.63
C THR A 243 4.74 6.16 -12.10
N ALA A 244 5.28 4.98 -12.42
CA ALA A 244 5.69 4.61 -13.77
C ALA A 244 4.56 4.70 -14.81
N ASN A 245 3.38 4.16 -14.49
CA ASN A 245 2.22 4.29 -15.40
C ASN A 245 1.85 5.75 -15.64
N LEU A 246 1.80 6.56 -14.58
CA LEU A 246 1.43 7.97 -14.67
C LEU A 246 2.46 8.77 -15.51
N ILE A 247 3.75 8.51 -15.33
CA ILE A 247 4.82 9.12 -16.13
C ILE A 247 4.64 8.78 -17.62
N GLU A 248 4.35 7.52 -17.94
CA GLU A 248 4.16 7.07 -19.32
C GLU A 248 2.87 7.61 -19.95
N GLU A 249 1.78 7.73 -19.18
CA GLU A 249 0.54 8.38 -19.62
C GLU A 249 0.75 9.85 -20.00
N HIS A 250 1.72 10.53 -19.36
CA HIS A 250 2.09 11.93 -19.61
C HIS A 250 3.34 12.10 -20.50
N ARG A 251 3.76 11.06 -21.25
CA ARG A 251 5.00 11.05 -22.05
C ARG A 251 5.20 12.25 -22.98
N GLU A 252 4.13 12.77 -23.59
CA GLU A 252 4.19 13.91 -24.51
C GLU A 252 4.49 15.22 -23.77
N GLU A 253 3.87 15.42 -22.59
CA GLU A 253 4.11 16.60 -21.75
C GLU A 253 5.55 16.60 -21.23
N LEU A 254 6.05 15.42 -20.84
CA LEU A 254 7.40 15.26 -20.31
C LEU A 254 8.48 15.33 -21.38
N TYR A 255 8.20 14.84 -22.60
CA TYR A 255 9.11 15.02 -23.73
C TYR A 255 9.30 16.50 -24.09
N LYS A 256 8.22 17.28 -24.12
CA LYS A 256 8.29 18.73 -24.35
C LYS A 256 9.08 19.43 -23.24
N LEU A 257 8.87 19.06 -21.98
CA LEU A 257 9.66 19.61 -20.88
C LEU A 257 11.16 19.31 -21.04
N GLU A 258 11.52 18.09 -21.42
CA GLU A 258 12.91 17.69 -21.66
C GLU A 258 13.57 18.53 -22.76
N GLU A 259 12.85 18.74 -23.87
CA GLU A 259 13.27 19.58 -25.00
C GLU A 259 13.41 21.05 -24.59
N GLU A 260 12.42 21.62 -23.89
CA GLU A 260 12.44 22.99 -23.36
C GLU A 260 13.69 23.22 -22.48
N LEU A 261 13.94 22.32 -21.52
CA LEU A 261 15.08 22.42 -20.60
C LEU A 261 16.43 22.32 -21.34
N ALA A 262 16.52 21.47 -22.37
CA ALA A 262 17.72 21.36 -23.20
C ALA A 262 17.99 22.66 -23.99
N ILE A 263 16.95 23.26 -24.60
CA ILE A 263 17.05 24.52 -25.34
C ILE A 263 17.45 25.67 -24.40
N GLU A 264 16.97 25.67 -23.15
CA GLU A 264 17.36 26.63 -22.11
C GLU A 264 18.80 26.44 -21.58
N GLY A 265 19.51 25.39 -22.02
CA GLY A 265 20.86 25.06 -21.54
C GLY A 265 20.88 24.42 -20.15
N LYS A 266 19.73 23.92 -19.65
CA LYS A 266 19.61 23.23 -18.36
C LYS A 266 19.86 21.73 -18.52
N GLU A 267 21.06 21.37 -18.95
CA GLU A 267 21.44 19.98 -19.29
C GLU A 267 21.14 18.98 -18.16
N ASN A 268 21.50 19.31 -16.91
CA ASN A 268 21.22 18.43 -15.76
C ASN A 268 19.73 18.17 -15.54
N ALA A 269 18.88 19.19 -15.76
CA ALA A 269 17.44 19.07 -15.61
C ALA A 269 16.80 18.28 -16.76
N SER A 270 17.26 18.52 -17.99
CA SER A 270 16.85 17.73 -19.15
C SER A 270 17.21 16.25 -18.96
N GLN A 271 18.45 15.95 -18.53
CA GLN A 271 18.91 14.59 -18.26
C GLN A 271 18.12 13.92 -17.14
N PHE A 272 17.81 14.64 -16.06
CA PHE A 272 16.94 14.15 -14.99
C PHE A 272 15.56 13.72 -15.52
N VAL A 273 14.93 14.54 -16.39
CA VAL A 273 13.64 14.18 -16.99
C VAL A 273 13.76 12.92 -17.86
N SER A 274 14.82 12.85 -18.68
CA SER A 274 15.10 11.69 -19.53
C SER A 274 15.32 10.40 -18.72
N ASN A 275 16.08 10.46 -17.62
CA ASN A 275 16.30 9.33 -16.71
C ASN A 275 14.98 8.82 -16.14
N ILE A 276 14.16 9.69 -15.54
CA ILE A 276 12.89 9.30 -14.91
C ILE A 276 11.92 8.69 -15.93
N ARG A 277 11.87 9.22 -17.16
CA ARG A 277 11.08 8.62 -18.25
C ARG A 277 11.59 7.23 -18.63
N THR A 278 12.90 7.05 -18.71
CA THR A 278 13.53 5.76 -19.00
C THR A 278 13.24 4.74 -17.89
N ASP A 279 13.39 5.15 -16.63
CA ASP A 279 13.11 4.32 -15.47
C ASP A 279 11.64 3.90 -15.39
N ALA A 280 10.71 4.77 -15.77
CA ALA A 280 9.30 4.41 -15.90
C ALA A 280 9.10 3.26 -16.91
N LEU A 281 9.73 3.34 -18.09
CA LEU A 281 9.66 2.25 -19.07
C LEU A 281 10.26 0.94 -18.53
N ILE A 282 11.35 1.01 -17.78
CA ILE A 282 11.96 -0.16 -17.13
C ILE A 282 11.01 -0.76 -16.10
N ASN A 283 10.42 0.06 -15.22
CA ASN A 283 9.48 -0.39 -14.19
C ASN A 283 8.20 -1.01 -14.79
N LEU A 284 7.79 -0.57 -15.99
CA LEU A 284 6.69 -1.15 -16.75
C LEU A 284 7.08 -2.41 -17.54
N GLY A 285 8.36 -2.79 -17.56
CA GLY A 285 8.86 -3.91 -18.35
C GLY A 285 8.86 -3.65 -19.86
N LEU A 286 8.79 -2.38 -20.27
CA LEU A 286 8.81 -1.95 -21.68
C LEU A 286 10.23 -1.65 -22.18
N HIS A 287 11.20 -1.56 -21.27
CA HIS A 287 12.61 -1.35 -21.58
C HIS A 287 13.48 -2.30 -20.76
N GLU A 288 14.54 -2.84 -21.38
CA GLU A 288 15.51 -3.68 -20.65
C GLU A 288 16.21 -2.85 -19.58
N ASN A 289 16.33 -3.40 -18.38
CA ASN A 289 17.15 -2.77 -17.35
C ASN A 289 18.63 -2.99 -17.70
N PRO A 290 19.40 -1.93 -18.03
CA PRO A 290 20.81 -2.09 -18.43
C PRO A 290 21.68 -2.62 -17.28
N TYR A 291 21.17 -2.60 -16.04
CA TYR A 291 21.84 -3.10 -14.83
C TYR A 291 21.55 -4.58 -14.53
N THR A 292 20.58 -5.23 -15.19
CA THR A 292 20.31 -6.68 -15.06
C THR A 292 21.12 -7.50 -16.05
N LYS A 293 22.45 -7.35 -16.08
CA LYS A 293 23.32 -8.34 -16.74
C LYS A 293 23.67 -9.43 -15.72
N GLY A 294 22.91 -10.53 -15.69
CA GLY A 294 23.34 -11.66 -14.86
C GLY A 294 22.37 -12.79 -14.52
N GLU A 295 21.50 -13.26 -15.41
CA GLU A 295 21.09 -14.68 -15.37
C GLU A 295 21.28 -15.25 -16.78
N LYS A 296 22.42 -15.92 -16.99
CA LYS A 296 22.61 -16.77 -18.17
C LYS A 296 21.60 -17.90 -18.06
N GLU A 297 20.69 -18.00 -19.02
CA GLU A 297 20.02 -19.25 -19.35
C GLU A 297 21.10 -20.32 -19.51
N VAL A 298 21.14 -21.27 -18.59
CA VAL A 298 21.86 -22.52 -18.81
C VAL A 298 20.86 -23.47 -19.44
N ASP A 299 20.91 -23.50 -20.78
CA ASP A 299 20.34 -24.55 -21.60
C ASP A 299 20.77 -25.92 -21.05
N PHE A 300 19.80 -26.71 -20.58
CA PHE A 300 20.01 -28.14 -20.38
C PHE A 300 19.80 -28.84 -21.73
N LYS A 301 20.90 -29.23 -22.36
CA LYS A 301 20.94 -30.38 -23.27
C LYS A 301 20.94 -31.68 -22.48
#